data_AF-A0A143Q9Q7-F1
#
_entry.id   AF-A0A143Q9Q7-F1
#
_cell.length_a   1.000
_cell.length_b   1.000
_cell.length_c   1.000
_cell.angle_alpha   90.00
_cell.angle_beta   90.00
_cell.angle_gamma   90.00
#
_symmetry.space_group_name_H-M   'P 1'
#
loop_
_entity.id
_entity.type
_entity.pdbx_description
1 polymer ?
#
loop_
_entity_poly.entity_id
_entity_poly.type
_entity_poly.pdbx_seq_one_letter_code
_entity_poly.pdbx_strand_id
1 'polypeptide(L)'
;MTAPLQVPRATVRAVSRGNRQVVFATRVALLWGALWGGRVEWDRESALLICHGMRTGYGRGGTCVGAVFLTGPVTAGRALADPRRRRALLTHEAVHAEQWRRYGVSFAIRYLVEEARRPGPANRFEIEAGLSDGGYRP
;
A
#
# COMPACT_ATOMS: atom_id res chain seq x y z
N MET A 1 -1.08 -24.01 -7.91
CA MET A 1 -0.46 -22.82 -8.55
C MET A 1 -1.50 -21.71 -8.53
N THR A 2 -1.36 -20.72 -7.64
CA THR A 2 -2.21 -19.53 -7.62
C THR A 2 -1.94 -18.74 -8.90
N ALA A 3 -2.95 -18.54 -9.74
CA ALA A 3 -2.80 -17.75 -10.95
C ALA A 3 -2.24 -16.35 -10.60
N PRO A 4 -1.33 -15.77 -11.41
CA PRO A 4 -0.89 -14.42 -11.17
C PRO A 4 -2.10 -13.49 -11.17
N LEU A 5 -2.11 -12.57 -10.22
CA LEU A 5 -3.08 -11.47 -10.13
C LEU A 5 -3.15 -10.76 -11.48
N GLN A 6 -4.21 -11.02 -12.26
CA GLN A 6 -4.37 -10.44 -13.60
C GLN A 6 -4.85 -8.99 -13.48
N VAL A 7 -3.92 -8.09 -13.17
CA VAL A 7 -4.16 -6.65 -13.24
C VAL A 7 -3.77 -6.16 -14.65
N PRO A 8 -4.68 -5.55 -15.41
CA PRO A 8 -4.36 -5.05 -16.76
C PRO A 8 -3.17 -4.09 -16.75
N ARG A 9 -2.34 -4.16 -17.79
CA ARG A 9 -1.19 -3.25 -17.96
C ARG A 9 -1.60 -1.77 -17.95
N ALA A 10 -2.78 -1.47 -18.50
CA ALA A 10 -3.36 -0.13 -18.50
C ALA A 10 -3.66 0.34 -17.07
N THR A 11 -4.24 -0.51 -16.23
CA THR A 11 -4.49 -0.22 -14.81
C THR A 11 -3.20 0.06 -14.06
N VAL A 12 -2.18 -0.80 -14.20
CA VAL A 12 -0.87 -0.58 -13.57
C VAL A 12 -0.26 0.77 -13.98
N ARG A 13 -0.33 1.12 -15.27
CA ARG A 13 0.15 2.42 -15.76
C ARG A 13 -0.66 3.59 -15.20
N ALA A 14 -1.98 3.44 -15.09
CA ALA A 14 -2.88 4.46 -14.57
C ALA A 14 -2.61 4.76 -13.09
N VAL A 15 -2.58 3.74 -12.23
CA VAL A 15 -2.29 3.92 -10.78
C VAL A 15 -0.87 4.44 -10.55
N SER A 16 0.08 4.08 -11.42
CA SER A 16 1.45 4.62 -11.36
C SER A 16 1.60 6.02 -11.99
N ARG A 17 0.51 6.58 -12.56
CA ARG A 17 0.46 7.73 -13.49
C ARG A 17 1.70 7.84 -14.40
N GLY A 18 2.04 6.73 -15.06
CA GLY A 18 3.14 6.67 -16.04
C GLY A 18 4.57 6.66 -15.50
N ASN A 19 4.80 6.82 -14.18
CA ASN A 19 6.15 6.80 -13.61
C ASN A 19 6.75 5.38 -13.67
N ARG A 20 7.88 5.21 -14.38
CA ARG A 20 8.52 3.90 -14.62
C ARG A 20 8.98 3.21 -13.33
N GLN A 21 9.49 3.96 -12.36
CA GLN A 21 9.95 3.41 -11.07
C GLN A 21 8.76 2.92 -10.23
N VAL A 22 7.66 3.66 -10.24
CA VAL A 22 6.41 3.25 -9.57
C VAL A 22 5.79 2.05 -10.27
N VAL A 23 5.80 1.99 -11.61
CA VAL A 23 5.36 0.80 -12.36
C VAL A 23 6.18 -0.43 -11.97
N PHE A 24 7.49 -0.28 -11.85
CA PHE A 24 8.37 -1.37 -11.41
C PHE A 24 8.01 -1.83 -9.99
N ALA A 25 7.97 -0.91 -9.03
CA ALA A 25 7.61 -1.23 -7.64
C ALA A 25 6.22 -1.87 -7.53
N THR A 26 5.24 -1.34 -8.26
CA THR A 26 3.86 -1.86 -8.33
C THR A 26 3.84 -3.31 -8.84
N ARG A 27 4.61 -3.63 -9.90
CA ARG A 27 4.69 -5.00 -10.42
C ARG A 27 5.34 -5.95 -9.43
N VAL A 28 6.43 -5.53 -8.77
CA VAL A 28 7.09 -6.32 -7.73
C VAL A 28 6.12 -6.60 -6.59
N ALA A 29 5.37 -5.59 -6.14
CA ALA A 29 4.36 -5.73 -5.09
C ALA A 29 3.23 -6.70 -5.49
N LEU A 30 2.73 -6.63 -6.74
CA LEU A 30 1.71 -7.57 -7.23
C LEU A 30 2.22 -9.02 -7.27
N LEU A 31 3.47 -9.23 -7.71
CA LEU A 31 4.10 -10.55 -7.70
C LEU A 31 4.27 -11.08 -6.27
N TRP A 32 4.70 -10.22 -5.36
CA TRP A 32 4.82 -10.54 -3.94
C TRP A 32 3.47 -10.89 -3.31
N GLY A 33 2.43 -10.11 -3.60
CA GLY A 33 1.05 -10.39 -3.20
C GLY A 33 0.58 -11.76 -3.70
N ALA A 34 0.81 -12.08 -4.97
CA ALA A 34 0.44 -13.38 -5.55
C ALA A 34 1.15 -14.55 -4.86
N LEU A 35 2.44 -14.40 -4.55
CA LEU A 35 3.23 -15.41 -3.83
C LEU A 35 2.63 -15.74 -2.46
N TRP A 36 2.07 -14.73 -1.77
CA TRP A 36 1.43 -14.88 -0.47
C TRP A 36 -0.08 -15.14 -0.51
N GLY A 37 -0.63 -15.41 -1.70
CA GLY A 37 -2.04 -15.77 -1.88
C GLY A 37 -3.02 -14.59 -1.92
N GLY A 38 -2.51 -13.38 -2.13
CA GLY A 38 -3.31 -12.16 -2.20
C GLY A 38 -4.26 -12.12 -3.41
N ARG A 39 -5.35 -11.38 -3.24
CA ARG A 39 -6.35 -11.00 -4.26
C ARG A 39 -6.28 -9.49 -4.44
N VAL A 40 -6.43 -9.02 -5.67
CA VAL A 40 -6.32 -7.59 -5.98
C VAL A 40 -7.65 -7.05 -6.45
N GLU A 41 -8.05 -5.96 -5.83
CA GLU A 41 -9.10 -5.06 -6.29
C GLU A 41 -8.48 -3.70 -6.65
N TRP A 42 -9.09 -2.99 -7.60
CA TRP A 42 -8.68 -1.64 -7.95
C TRP A 42 -9.67 -0.65 -7.36
N ASP A 43 -9.19 0.17 -6.43
CA ASP A 43 -9.95 1.28 -5.90
C ASP A 43 -9.72 2.53 -6.73
N ARG A 44 -10.78 3.03 -7.36
CA ARG A 44 -10.70 4.19 -8.27
C ARG A 44 -10.63 5.51 -7.53
N GLU A 45 -11.19 5.59 -6.32
CA GLU A 45 -11.24 6.83 -5.54
C GLU A 45 -9.85 7.20 -5.00
N SER A 46 -9.13 6.24 -4.42
CA SER A 46 -7.75 6.40 -3.96
C SER A 46 -6.70 6.17 -5.06
N ALA A 47 -7.12 5.68 -6.24
CA ALA A 47 -6.25 5.26 -7.33
C ALA A 47 -5.19 4.20 -6.90
N LEU A 48 -5.57 3.30 -5.99
CA LEU A 48 -4.72 2.24 -5.45
C LEU A 48 -5.16 0.86 -5.92
N LEU A 49 -4.19 -0.05 -6.01
CA LEU A 49 -4.46 -1.49 -6.05
C LEU A 49 -4.41 -2.02 -4.62
N ILE A 50 -5.51 -2.59 -4.14
CA ILE A 50 -5.58 -3.19 -2.81
C ILE A 50 -5.35 -4.69 -2.98
N CYS A 51 -4.18 -5.16 -2.53
CA CYS A 51 -3.85 -6.57 -2.50
C CYS A 51 -4.11 -7.13 -1.09
N HIS A 52 -5.27 -7.76 -0.90
CA HIS A 52 -5.72 -8.26 0.39
C HIS A 52 -5.75 -9.80 0.42
N GLY A 53 -5.94 -10.39 1.60
CA GLY A 53 -5.98 -11.84 1.76
C GLY A 53 -4.61 -12.52 1.79
N MET A 54 -3.52 -11.76 1.87
CA MET A 54 -2.18 -12.32 2.00
C MET A 54 -2.02 -13.05 3.33
N ARG A 55 -1.32 -14.19 3.32
CA ARG A 55 -1.01 -14.96 4.54
C ARG A 55 0.05 -14.29 5.42
N THR A 56 1.04 -13.64 4.81
CA THR A 56 2.13 -12.89 5.44
C THR A 56 2.77 -11.96 4.39
N GLY A 57 3.89 -11.30 4.70
CA GLY A 57 4.62 -10.45 3.76
C GLY A 57 4.18 -8.98 3.76
N TYR A 58 3.52 -8.53 4.84
CA TYR A 58 3.13 -7.15 5.11
C TYR A 58 3.35 -6.85 6.60
N GLY A 59 3.56 -5.58 6.96
CA GLY A 59 3.77 -5.15 8.35
C GLY A 59 2.50 -4.61 9.02
N ARG A 60 2.38 -4.75 10.35
CA ARG A 60 1.36 -4.14 11.24
C ARG A 60 -0.11 -4.38 10.85
N GLY A 61 -0.59 -3.66 9.85
CA GLY A 61 -1.93 -3.78 9.26
C GLY A 61 -1.94 -3.74 7.73
N GLY A 62 -0.81 -3.42 7.11
CA GLY A 62 -0.59 -3.37 5.68
C GLY A 62 0.67 -2.61 5.32
N THR A 63 1.04 -2.60 4.04
CA THR A 63 2.24 -1.92 3.56
C THR A 63 2.02 -1.44 2.13
N CYS A 64 2.25 -0.15 1.88
CA CYS A 64 2.20 0.41 0.53
C CYS A 64 3.54 0.27 -0.21
N VAL A 65 3.52 -0.37 -1.38
CA VAL A 65 4.67 -0.51 -2.28
C VAL A 65 4.28 -0.07 -3.69
N GLY A 66 4.86 1.03 -4.17
CA GLY A 66 4.46 1.65 -5.42
C GLY A 66 3.03 2.20 -5.30
N ALA A 67 2.11 1.64 -6.07
CA ALA A 67 0.67 1.95 -6.00
C ALA A 67 -0.17 0.77 -5.47
N VAL A 68 0.46 -0.17 -4.75
CA VAL A 68 -0.19 -1.36 -4.18
C VAL A 68 -0.19 -1.29 -2.66
N PHE A 69 -1.37 -1.36 -2.06
CA PHE A 69 -1.53 -1.59 -0.62
C PHE A 69 -1.61 -3.10 -0.36
N LEU A 70 -0.57 -3.67 0.26
CA LEU A 70 -0.46 -5.09 0.60
C LEU A 70 -0.99 -5.33 2.01
N THR A 71 -1.93 -6.25 2.18
CA THR A 71 -2.54 -6.51 3.49
C THR A 71 -3.11 -7.93 3.62
N GLY A 72 -3.47 -8.28 4.85
CA GLY A 72 -4.02 -9.57 5.22
C GLY A 72 -5.49 -9.78 4.86
N PRO A 73 -6.11 -10.83 5.41
CA PRO A 73 -7.53 -11.10 5.24
C PRO A 73 -8.42 -9.96 5.73
N VAL A 74 -9.49 -9.69 4.97
CA VAL A 74 -10.52 -8.70 5.34
C VAL A 74 -11.50 -9.38 6.29
N THR A 75 -11.30 -9.17 7.60
CA THR A 75 -12.13 -9.77 8.67
C THR A 75 -12.70 -8.69 9.59
N ALA A 76 -13.77 -9.02 10.31
CA ALA A 76 -14.39 -8.12 11.27
C ALA A 76 -13.36 -7.54 12.25
N GLY A 77 -13.44 -6.23 12.50
CA GLY A 77 -12.49 -5.49 13.34
C GLY A 77 -11.28 -4.91 12.60
N ARG A 78 -10.96 -5.37 11.38
CA ARG A 78 -9.93 -4.74 10.53
C ARG A 78 -10.49 -3.52 9.80
N ALA A 79 -9.63 -2.53 9.54
CA ALA A 79 -10.03 -1.27 8.91
C ALA A 79 -10.69 -1.48 7.53
N LEU A 80 -10.17 -2.38 6.69
CA LEU A 80 -10.77 -2.66 5.38
C LEU A 80 -12.18 -3.27 5.44
N ALA A 81 -12.58 -3.89 6.56
CA ALA A 81 -13.91 -4.48 6.73
C ALA A 81 -14.97 -3.46 7.17
N ASP A 82 -14.55 -2.28 7.64
CA ASP A 82 -15.44 -1.19 8.05
C ASP A 82 -15.43 -0.08 6.99
N PRO A 83 -16.56 0.34 6.42
CA PRO A 83 -16.57 1.32 5.32
C PRO A 83 -15.92 2.67 5.67
N ARG A 84 -16.09 3.17 6.89
CA ARG A 84 -15.53 4.46 7.31
C ARG A 84 -14.03 4.36 7.51
N ARG A 85 -13.57 3.31 8.19
CA ARG A 85 -12.14 3.06 8.42
C ARG A 85 -11.42 2.66 7.13
N ARG A 86 -12.08 1.97 6.21
CA ARG A 86 -11.56 1.68 4.88
C ARG A 86 -11.24 2.96 4.14
N ARG A 87 -12.18 3.90 4.09
CA ARG A 87 -11.97 5.19 3.41
C ARG A 87 -10.82 5.99 4.02
N ALA A 88 -10.77 6.07 5.35
CA ALA A 88 -9.67 6.73 6.07
C ALA A 88 -8.32 6.06 5.74
N LEU A 89 -8.23 4.75 5.90
CA LEU A 89 -7.02 3.98 5.58
C LEU A 89 -6.57 4.19 4.14
N LEU A 90 -7.48 4.10 3.16
CA LEU A 90 -7.11 4.30 1.76
C LEU A 90 -6.66 5.74 1.45
N THR A 91 -7.11 6.73 2.22
CA THR A 91 -6.61 8.11 2.13
C THR A 91 -5.16 8.19 2.60
N HIS A 92 -4.84 7.55 3.72
CA HIS A 92 -3.48 7.42 4.23
C HIS A 92 -2.55 6.70 3.23
N GLU A 93 -2.96 5.55 2.72
CA GLU A 93 -2.16 4.76 1.77
C GLU A 93 -1.96 5.49 0.43
N ALA A 94 -2.89 6.36 0.02
CA ALA A 94 -2.76 7.17 -1.18
C ALA A 94 -1.62 8.19 -1.05
N VAL A 95 -1.36 8.70 0.15
CA VAL A 95 -0.20 9.57 0.42
C VAL A 95 1.10 8.78 0.28
N HIS A 96 1.16 7.55 0.79
CA HIS A 96 2.33 6.69 0.56
C HIS A 96 2.57 6.40 -0.93
N ALA A 97 1.51 6.20 -1.72
CA ALA A 97 1.65 6.06 -3.16
C ALA A 97 2.19 7.36 -3.81
N GLU A 98 1.82 8.55 -3.33
CA GLU A 98 2.42 9.80 -3.78
C GLU A 98 3.89 9.95 -3.33
N GLN A 99 4.24 9.49 -2.13
CA GLN A 99 5.65 9.44 -1.69
C GLN A 99 6.48 8.50 -2.58
N TRP A 100 5.94 7.33 -2.98
CA TRP A 100 6.55 6.46 -3.98
C TRP A 100 6.70 7.15 -5.34
N ARG A 101 5.76 8.02 -5.74
CA ARG A 101 5.88 8.80 -6.98
C ARG A 101 6.95 9.87 -6.87
N ARG A 102 7.06 10.52 -5.72
CA ARG A 102 8.03 11.59 -5.43
C ARG A 102 9.46 11.08 -5.33
N TYR A 103 9.66 9.96 -4.64
CA TYR A 103 11.00 9.44 -4.34
C TYR A 103 11.36 8.17 -5.12
N GLY A 104 10.40 7.59 -5.84
CA GLY A 104 10.61 6.38 -6.62
C GLY A 104 11.04 5.20 -5.75
N VAL A 105 11.88 4.33 -6.30
CA VAL A 105 12.39 3.15 -5.57
C VAL A 105 13.21 3.50 -4.33
N SER A 106 13.78 4.72 -4.27
CA SER A 106 14.53 5.17 -3.10
C SER A 106 13.63 5.38 -1.87
N PHE A 107 12.31 5.47 -2.05
CA PHE A 107 11.37 5.65 -0.95
C PHE A 107 11.47 4.55 0.10
N ALA A 108 11.61 3.29 -0.32
CA ALA A 108 11.74 2.15 0.60
C ALA A 108 12.91 2.34 1.59
N ILE A 109 14.08 2.73 1.09
CA ILE A 109 15.26 2.97 1.94
C ILE A 109 15.03 4.19 2.85
N ARG A 110 14.48 5.28 2.30
CA ARG A 110 14.20 6.50 3.07
C ARG A 110 13.24 6.23 4.22
N TYR A 111 12.16 5.47 3.95
CA TYR A 111 11.19 5.09 4.96
C TYR A 111 11.85 4.25 6.05
N LEU A 112 12.63 3.22 5.69
CA LEU A 112 13.28 2.35 6.67
C LEU A 112 14.31 3.10 7.54
N VAL A 113 15.08 4.01 6.95
CA VAL A 113 16.03 4.85 7.70
C VAL A 113 15.29 5.77 8.68
N GLU A 114 14.17 6.36 8.26
CA GLU A 114 13.36 7.19 9.15
C GLU A 114 12.72 6.35 10.25
N GLU A 115 12.15 5.20 9.91
CA GLU A 115 11.49 4.28 10.85
C GLU A 115 12.48 3.79 11.93
N ALA A 116 13.73 3.52 11.56
CA ALA A 116 14.77 3.14 12.52
C ALA A 116 15.15 4.27 13.48
N ARG A 117 15.02 5.54 13.05
CA ARG A 117 15.36 6.72 13.85
C ARG A 117 14.19 7.24 14.69
N ARG A 118 12.99 7.19 14.12
CA ARG A 118 11.74 7.75 14.63
C ARG A 118 10.60 6.77 14.29
N PRO A 119 10.42 5.70 15.06
CA PRO A 119 9.52 4.61 14.69
C PRO A 119 8.04 5.00 14.80
N GLY A 120 7.21 4.39 13.95
CA GLY A 120 5.76 4.47 14.01
C GLY A 120 5.24 5.91 13.90
N PRO A 121 4.45 6.42 14.86
CA PRO A 121 3.83 7.75 14.74
C PRO A 121 4.84 8.91 14.75
N ALA A 122 6.11 8.66 15.12
CA ALA A 122 7.18 9.66 15.03
C ALA A 122 7.80 9.74 13.62
N ASN A 123 7.53 8.77 12.74
CA ASN A 123 8.07 8.72 11.39
C ASN A 123 7.43 9.83 10.55
N ARG A 124 8.24 10.72 9.98
CA ARG A 124 7.71 11.86 9.21
C ARG A 124 6.84 11.45 8.02
N PHE A 125 7.07 10.27 7.44
CA PHE A 125 6.29 9.78 6.31
C PHE A 125 4.90 9.30 6.75
N GLU A 126 4.78 8.77 7.96
CA GLU A 126 3.50 8.42 8.60
C GLU A 126 2.74 9.68 9.03
N ILE A 127 3.45 10.69 9.53
CA ILE A 127 2.88 12.00 9.85
C ILE A 127 2.31 12.67 8.59
N GLU A 128 3.09 12.70 7.50
CA GLU A 128 2.64 13.23 6.20
C GLU A 128 1.43 12.46 5.67
N ALA A 129 1.39 11.14 5.87
CA ALA A 129 0.27 10.29 5.46
C ALA A 129 -0.98 10.45 6.34
N GLY A 130 -0.93 11.20 7.44
CA GLY A 130 -2.06 11.40 8.33
C GLY A 130 -2.19 10.24 9.32
N LEU A 131 -1.73 10.46 10.55
CA LEU A 131 -1.69 9.44 11.60
C LEU A 131 -3.09 8.87 11.94
N SER A 132 -4.10 9.73 12.08
CA SER A 132 -5.45 9.29 12.43
C SER A 132 -6.07 8.41 11.35
N ASP A 133 -5.81 8.72 10.08
CA ASP A 133 -6.30 7.96 8.94
C ASP A 133 -5.59 6.58 8.83
N GLY A 134 -4.32 6.52 9.21
CA GLY A 134 -3.55 5.28 9.36
C GLY A 134 -3.91 4.45 10.62
N GLY A 135 -4.81 4.96 11.47
CA GLY A 135 -5.26 4.28 12.68
C GLY A 135 -4.37 4.44 13.90
N TYR A 136 -3.40 5.37 13.86
CA TYR A 136 -2.68 5.78 15.06
C TYR A 136 -3.59 6.64 15.94
N ARG A 137 -3.55 6.37 17.24
CA ARG A 137 -4.27 7.17 18.25
C ARG A 137 -3.32 8.22 18.83
N PRO A 138 -3.82 9.42 19.19
CA PRO A 138 -3.08 10.37 20.01
C PRO A 138 -2.60 9.77 21.33
#